data_AF-F7FTE7-F1
#
_entry.id   AF-F7FTE7-F1
#
_cell.length_a   1.000
_cell.length_b   1.000
_cell.length_c   1.000
_cell.angle_alpha   90.00
_cell.angle_beta   90.00
_cell.angle_gamma   90.00
#
_symmetry.space_group_name_H-M   'P 1'
#
loop_
_entity.id
_entity.type
_entity.pdbx_description
1 polymer ?
#
loop_
_entity_poly.entity_id
_entity_poly.type
_entity_poly.pdbx_seq_one_letter_code
_entity_poly.pdbx_strand_id
1 'polypeptide(L)'
;FYRNPRCLDAKTPKDLDLNLKYSISKDKDFKLQTIPLQLKELLNHQGPWEKLEDVSRIFIFKKTPMSEYVAEHWKEDEFFTWQFLNGLNPILIRRCSQLPPYLPVTDAMVAPFLGGGTSLAAELEKGTIFLVDYRILEGIPTGQINGRQQYSAAPLCLLHQAPGHPLRPLAIQLSQTPGPDSPIFLPSDSEWDWLLAKTWVRNSELLIHEMVTHLLKTHFIVESFALATLRQLPLCHPIFKLLIPHIQYTFHINILGRSGLFFPGGLIDKSTSLGREGSLQLSAKELATLTYRSFCLPDDLRDRGVYGLQGYYYRDDGLKLWGAIESFASEIVDLYYPDDGVVRGDSELQTWVREIFTEGLLGRDSSGFPSSLETRAALLRFLTVIIFTCSAQHAAVNSGQFDFSAWMPNVPASMRLPPPTAKGCTPEDFALSLPDVNASSNLGLMGTTSLSIFQKPLGSFPDAHFTEEAPRRSQEAFAARLAEISRQIRERNARLPLPYTYLDPANIENSVAI
;
A
#
# COMPACT_ATOMS: atom_id res chain seq x y z
N PHE A 1 8.34 13.45 19.76
CA PHE A 1 7.58 12.22 19.53
C PHE A 1 6.45 12.53 18.55
N TYR A 2 6.50 11.94 17.36
CA TYR A 2 5.47 12.12 16.32
C TYR A 2 4.14 11.53 16.78
N ARG A 3 3.04 12.22 16.52
CA ARG A 3 1.68 11.75 16.86
C ARG A 3 1.27 10.63 15.89
N ASN A 4 1.68 9.40 16.19
CA ASN A 4 1.28 8.16 15.50
C ASN A 4 0.25 7.38 16.34
N PRO A 5 -0.48 6.39 15.77
CA PRO A 5 -1.38 5.53 16.53
C PRO A 5 -0.69 4.90 17.73
N ARG A 6 -1.39 4.73 18.86
CA ARG A 6 -0.84 4.00 20.01
C ARG A 6 -0.75 2.51 19.65
N CYS A 7 0.23 1.81 20.22
CA CYS A 7 0.49 0.40 19.95
C CYS A 7 0.59 -0.40 21.25
N LEU A 8 0.70 -1.73 21.14
CA LEU A 8 0.90 -2.60 22.30
C LEU A 8 2.21 -2.24 23.03
N ASP A 9 2.17 -2.17 24.36
CA ASP A 9 3.34 -1.92 25.22
C ASP A 9 4.18 -3.20 25.38
N ALA A 10 4.86 -3.57 24.29
CA ALA A 10 5.78 -4.68 24.22
C ALA A 10 6.97 -4.30 23.33
N LYS A 11 8.19 -4.59 23.80
CA LYS A 11 9.42 -4.16 23.11
C LYS A 11 9.90 -5.20 22.12
N THR A 12 9.74 -6.48 22.46
CA THR A 12 10.20 -7.60 21.66
C THR A 12 9.14 -8.71 21.62
N PRO A 13 9.19 -9.62 20.64
CA PRO A 13 8.25 -10.73 20.60
C PRO A 13 8.35 -11.68 21.80
N LYS A 14 9.43 -11.59 22.61
CA LYS A 14 9.57 -12.37 23.85
C LYS A 14 8.58 -11.91 24.92
N ASP A 15 8.22 -10.63 24.92
CA ASP A 15 7.34 -9.99 25.90
C ASP A 15 5.85 -10.32 25.66
N LEU A 16 5.52 -10.89 24.49
CA LEU A 16 4.17 -11.29 24.16
C LEU A 16 3.69 -12.51 24.97
N ASP A 17 2.38 -12.57 25.21
CA ASP A 17 1.71 -13.80 25.61
C ASP A 17 1.77 -14.86 24.49
N LEU A 18 1.76 -16.15 24.84
CA LEU A 18 1.85 -17.24 23.88
C LEU A 18 0.73 -17.21 22.84
N ASN A 19 -0.47 -16.77 23.21
CA ASN A 19 -1.63 -16.69 22.30
C ASN A 19 -1.45 -15.63 21.21
N LEU A 20 -0.53 -14.68 21.40
CA LEU A 20 -0.25 -13.59 20.45
C LEU A 20 1.00 -13.83 19.62
N LYS A 21 1.78 -14.88 19.92
CA LYS A 21 3.02 -15.18 19.19
C LYS A 21 2.75 -15.95 17.90
N TYR A 22 3.65 -15.77 16.94
CA TYR A 22 3.75 -16.69 15.81
C TYR A 22 3.85 -18.13 16.31
N SER A 23 3.21 -19.04 15.58
CA SER A 23 3.50 -20.46 15.71
C SER A 23 4.96 -20.73 15.34
N ILE A 24 5.53 -21.84 15.84
CA ILE A 24 6.89 -22.26 15.50
C ILE A 24 7.08 -22.36 13.98
N SER A 25 6.05 -22.82 13.25
CA SER A 25 6.10 -22.94 11.80
C SER A 25 6.14 -21.58 11.10
N LYS A 26 5.29 -20.62 11.49
CA LYS A 26 5.28 -19.27 10.91
C LYS A 26 6.58 -18.51 11.23
N ASP A 27 7.12 -18.65 12.44
CA ASP A 27 8.42 -18.05 12.83
C ASP A 27 9.59 -18.64 12.03
N LYS A 28 9.61 -19.95 11.78
CA LYS A 28 10.62 -20.58 10.92
C LYS A 28 10.52 -20.11 9.47
N ASP A 29 9.31 -20.02 8.92
CA ASP A 29 9.09 -19.52 7.56
C ASP A 29 9.56 -18.08 7.41
N PHE A 30 9.16 -17.20 8.33
CA PHE A 30 9.60 -15.81 8.33
C PHE A 30 11.13 -15.71 8.34
N LYS A 31 11.81 -16.47 9.22
CA LYS A 31 13.28 -16.50 9.28
C LYS A 31 13.93 -16.97 7.99
N LEU A 32 13.35 -17.97 7.31
CA LEU A 32 13.85 -18.45 6.02
C LEU A 32 13.79 -17.37 4.93
N GLN A 33 12.77 -16.50 4.94
CA GLN A 33 12.69 -15.39 4.00
C GLN A 33 13.68 -14.26 4.32
N THR A 34 14.16 -14.14 5.57
CA THR A 34 14.99 -13.00 6.02
C THR A 34 16.49 -13.31 6.21
N ILE A 35 16.96 -14.54 5.99
CA ILE A 35 18.38 -14.92 6.15
C ILE A 35 18.98 -15.29 4.78
N PRO A 36 19.43 -14.31 3.97
CA PRO A 36 19.90 -14.59 2.62
C PRO A 36 21.42 -14.80 2.64
N LEU A 37 21.87 -16.01 2.97
CA LEU A 37 23.30 -16.35 2.88
C LEU A 37 23.87 -15.99 1.49
N GLN A 38 23.04 -16.07 0.44
CA GLN A 38 23.39 -15.72 -0.94
C GLN A 38 23.57 -14.21 -1.19
N LEU A 39 22.92 -13.32 -0.43
CA LEU A 39 23.02 -11.86 -0.63
C LEU A 39 24.08 -11.21 0.28
N LYS A 40 24.80 -11.99 1.09
CA LYS A 40 25.73 -11.45 2.10
C LYS A 40 26.79 -10.51 1.52
N GLU A 41 27.32 -10.81 0.33
CA GLU A 41 28.27 -9.93 -0.34
C GLU A 41 27.63 -8.58 -0.69
N LEU A 42 26.45 -8.60 -1.31
CA LEU A 42 25.73 -7.40 -1.73
C LEU A 42 25.31 -6.53 -0.52
N LEU A 43 24.82 -7.16 0.56
CA LEU A 43 24.40 -6.48 1.78
C LEU A 43 25.56 -5.75 2.50
N ASN A 44 26.82 -6.12 2.22
CA ASN A 44 28.00 -5.47 2.78
C ASN A 44 28.64 -4.45 1.83
N HIS A 45 28.16 -4.32 0.59
CA HIS A 45 28.77 -3.45 -0.41
C HIS A 45 28.24 -2.00 -0.32
N GLN A 46 29.04 -1.11 0.26
CA GLN A 46 28.73 0.33 0.42
C GLN A 46 29.27 1.13 -0.77
N GLY A 47 28.57 1.07 -1.90
CA GLY A 47 28.95 1.79 -3.11
C GLY A 47 27.93 1.62 -4.22
N PRO A 48 28.08 2.35 -5.35
CA PRO A 48 27.21 2.22 -6.51
C PRO A 48 27.27 0.82 -7.11
N TRP A 49 26.23 0.46 -7.84
CA TRP A 49 26.30 -0.64 -8.81
C TRP A 49 27.29 -0.27 -9.92
N GLU A 50 28.19 -1.19 -10.28
CA GLU A 50 29.15 -0.98 -11.38
C GLU A 50 28.42 -0.88 -12.72
N LYS A 51 27.42 -1.75 -12.91
CA LYS A 51 26.51 -1.76 -14.05
C LYS A 51 25.08 -1.88 -13.56
N LEU A 52 24.14 -1.25 -14.26
CA LEU A 52 22.73 -1.29 -13.88
C LEU A 52 22.16 -2.71 -13.93
N GLU A 53 22.64 -3.51 -14.88
CA GLU A 53 22.24 -4.90 -15.09
C GLU A 53 22.62 -5.82 -13.92
N ASP A 54 23.64 -5.44 -13.13
CA ASP A 54 24.09 -6.22 -11.97
C ASP A 54 23.05 -6.25 -10.85
N VAL A 55 22.06 -5.36 -10.86
CA VAL A 55 20.90 -5.40 -9.94
C VAL A 55 20.19 -6.76 -10.01
N SER A 56 20.21 -7.42 -11.17
CA SER A 56 19.65 -8.76 -11.36
C SER A 56 20.27 -9.83 -10.44
N ARG A 57 21.44 -9.58 -9.84
CA ARG A 57 22.04 -10.45 -8.82
C ARG A 57 21.15 -10.62 -7.58
N ILE A 58 20.23 -9.68 -7.31
CA ILE A 58 19.21 -9.84 -6.26
C ILE A 58 18.32 -11.07 -6.55
N PHE A 59 18.09 -11.39 -7.83
CA PHE A 59 17.26 -12.53 -8.23
C PHE A 59 17.88 -13.91 -7.93
N ILE A 60 19.17 -13.97 -7.59
CA ILE A 60 19.82 -15.21 -7.17
C ILE A 60 19.15 -15.78 -5.91
N PHE A 61 18.61 -14.91 -5.04
CA PHE A 61 17.93 -15.35 -3.84
C PHE A 61 16.50 -15.82 -4.11
N LYS A 62 15.72 -15.03 -4.84
CA LYS A 62 14.32 -15.30 -5.20
C LYS A 62 14.01 -14.66 -6.54
N LYS A 63 13.10 -15.25 -7.29
CA LYS A 63 12.66 -14.75 -8.60
C LYS A 63 11.21 -15.15 -8.83
N THR A 64 10.41 -14.23 -9.35
CA THR A 64 9.01 -14.44 -9.71
C THR A 64 8.78 -14.02 -11.17
N PRO A 65 7.75 -14.56 -11.86
CA PRO A 65 7.41 -14.11 -13.21
C PRO A 65 7.15 -12.60 -13.30
N MET A 66 6.55 -12.00 -12.27
CA MET A 66 6.34 -10.55 -12.22
C MET A 66 7.66 -9.79 -12.05
N SER A 67 8.58 -10.25 -11.18
CA SER A 67 9.89 -9.59 -11.03
C SER A 67 10.72 -9.60 -12.31
N GLU A 68 10.59 -10.63 -13.15
CA GLU A 68 11.17 -10.68 -14.49
C GLU A 68 10.56 -9.66 -15.41
N TYR A 69 9.23 -9.65 -15.47
CA TYR A 69 8.48 -8.70 -16.28
C TYR A 69 8.84 -7.26 -15.91
N VAL A 70 8.97 -6.95 -14.61
CA VAL A 70 9.41 -5.63 -14.15
C VAL A 70 10.81 -5.29 -14.68
N ALA A 71 11.77 -6.21 -14.55
CA ALA A 71 13.13 -5.98 -15.03
C ALA A 71 13.21 -5.72 -16.55
N GLU A 72 12.32 -6.34 -17.32
CA GLU A 72 12.23 -6.18 -18.77
C GLU A 72 11.50 -4.90 -19.19
N HIS A 73 10.43 -4.51 -18.48
CA HIS A 73 9.48 -3.50 -18.94
C HIS A 73 9.50 -2.17 -18.14
N TRP A 74 10.32 -2.03 -17.09
CA TRP A 74 10.34 -0.83 -16.22
C TRP A 74 10.56 0.52 -16.94
N LYS A 75 11.19 0.51 -18.13
CA LYS A 75 11.41 1.72 -18.93
C LYS A 75 10.17 2.16 -19.72
N GLU A 76 9.17 1.31 -19.90
CA GLU A 76 8.00 1.57 -20.73
C GLU A 76 6.99 2.48 -20.03
N ASP A 77 6.42 3.44 -20.78
CA ASP A 77 5.41 4.37 -20.25
C ASP A 77 4.09 3.67 -19.89
N GLU A 78 3.71 2.66 -20.68
CA GLU A 78 2.52 1.86 -20.42
C GLU A 78 2.69 1.07 -19.12
N PHE A 79 3.84 0.43 -18.90
CA PHE A 79 4.08 -0.28 -17.64
C PHE A 79 4.26 0.67 -16.44
N PHE A 80 4.92 1.81 -16.62
CA PHE A 80 5.01 2.86 -15.60
C PHE A 80 3.63 3.28 -15.09
N THR A 81 2.67 3.50 -16.00
CA THR A 81 1.32 3.93 -15.63
C THR A 81 0.41 2.80 -15.18
N TRP A 82 0.59 1.58 -15.72
CA TRP A 82 -0.11 0.38 -15.26
C TRP A 82 0.10 0.17 -13.75
N GLN A 83 1.29 0.49 -13.23
CA GLN A 83 1.61 0.35 -11.82
C GLN A 83 0.82 1.31 -10.89
N PHE A 84 0.29 2.43 -11.38
CA PHE A 84 -0.63 3.28 -10.57
C PHE A 84 -2.00 2.63 -10.38
N LEU A 85 -2.34 1.64 -11.21
CA LEU A 85 -3.61 0.94 -11.19
C LEU A 85 -3.49 -0.44 -10.53
N ASN A 86 -2.38 -1.14 -10.79
CA ASN A 86 -2.26 -2.57 -10.50
C ASN A 86 -0.92 -2.93 -9.86
N GLY A 87 -0.07 -1.94 -9.56
CA GLY A 87 1.21 -2.13 -8.89
C GLY A 87 1.10 -2.08 -7.36
N LEU A 88 2.21 -1.73 -6.70
CA LEU A 88 2.33 -1.68 -5.24
C LEU A 88 1.32 -0.77 -4.54
N ASN A 89 0.99 0.36 -5.16
CA ASN A 89 0.26 1.44 -4.49
C ASN A 89 -0.90 1.96 -5.35
N PRO A 90 -1.93 1.13 -5.56
CA PRO A 90 -2.99 1.42 -6.51
C PRO A 90 -4.04 2.40 -5.94
N ILE A 91 -3.68 3.32 -5.04
CA ILE A 91 -4.64 4.14 -4.29
C ILE A 91 -4.45 5.66 -4.41
N LEU A 92 -3.40 6.13 -5.10
CA LEU A 92 -3.10 7.57 -5.15
C LEU A 92 -3.74 8.29 -6.34
N ILE A 93 -3.85 7.61 -7.49
CA ILE A 93 -4.38 8.19 -8.72
C ILE A 93 -5.81 8.71 -8.52
N ARG A 94 -6.05 9.93 -9.02
CA ARG A 94 -7.35 10.60 -8.98
C ARG A 94 -7.65 11.31 -10.28
N ARG A 95 -8.93 11.43 -10.63
CA ARG A 95 -9.38 12.24 -11.76
C ARG A 95 -9.04 13.71 -11.51
N CYS A 96 -8.49 14.37 -12.52
CA CYS A 96 -8.17 15.79 -12.49
C CYS A 96 -9.22 16.53 -13.33
N SER A 97 -10.10 17.29 -12.67
CA SER A 97 -11.08 18.14 -13.36
C SER A 97 -10.52 19.53 -13.67
N GLN A 98 -9.47 19.93 -12.95
CA GLN A 98 -8.79 21.20 -13.12
C GLN A 98 -7.32 21.02 -12.73
N LEU A 99 -6.41 21.56 -13.54
CA LEU A 99 -4.99 21.55 -13.20
C LEU A 99 -4.74 22.38 -11.93
N PRO A 100 -3.95 21.87 -10.98
CA PRO A 100 -3.47 22.68 -9.87
C PRO A 100 -2.66 23.89 -10.40
N PRO A 101 -2.77 25.08 -9.79
CA PRO A 101 -2.06 26.28 -10.27
C PRO A 101 -0.54 26.14 -10.19
N TYR A 102 -0.05 25.23 -9.35
CA TYR A 102 1.35 24.89 -9.19
C TYR A 102 1.86 23.80 -10.16
N LEU A 103 1.02 23.37 -11.11
CA LEU A 103 1.38 22.50 -12.23
C LEU A 103 1.06 23.21 -13.56
N PRO A 104 1.92 24.14 -14.02
CA PRO A 104 1.65 24.99 -15.19
C PRO A 104 1.88 24.26 -16.53
N VAL A 105 1.29 23.07 -16.67
CA VAL A 105 1.29 22.32 -17.94
C VAL A 105 0.40 23.07 -18.94
N THR A 106 0.93 23.30 -20.14
CA THR A 106 0.22 23.98 -21.23
C THR A 106 -0.29 22.99 -22.27
N ASP A 107 -1.29 23.39 -23.04
CA ASP A 107 -1.79 22.59 -24.17
C ASP A 107 -0.67 22.21 -25.15
N ALA A 108 0.21 23.17 -25.48
CA ALA A 108 1.34 22.96 -26.38
C ALA A 108 2.32 21.88 -25.88
N MET A 109 2.51 21.75 -24.57
CA MET A 109 3.39 20.72 -23.99
C MET A 109 2.85 19.31 -24.22
N VAL A 110 1.53 19.13 -24.17
CA VAL A 110 0.91 17.80 -24.16
C VAL A 110 0.15 17.45 -25.43
N ALA A 111 -0.09 18.40 -26.33
CA ALA A 111 -0.78 18.21 -27.59
C ALA A 111 -0.28 16.99 -28.41
N PRO A 112 1.04 16.69 -28.49
CA PRO A 112 1.53 15.50 -29.19
C PRO A 112 1.04 14.16 -28.60
N PHE A 113 0.63 14.14 -27.33
CA PHE A 113 0.29 12.92 -26.59
C PHE A 113 -1.22 12.72 -26.38
N LEU A 114 -2.03 13.77 -26.51
CA LEU A 114 -3.49 13.70 -26.30
C LEU A 114 -4.25 13.04 -27.46
N GLY A 115 -3.63 12.95 -28.64
CA GLY A 115 -4.27 12.53 -29.89
C GLY A 115 -4.83 13.70 -30.71
N GLY A 116 -5.10 13.46 -31.99
CA GLY A 116 -5.57 14.50 -32.91
C GLY A 116 -6.98 14.99 -32.59
N GLY A 117 -7.22 16.30 -32.70
CA GLY A 117 -8.56 16.90 -32.60
C GLY A 117 -9.07 17.15 -31.18
N THR A 118 -8.18 17.22 -30.19
CA THR A 118 -8.53 17.58 -28.81
C THR A 118 -7.56 18.62 -28.24
N SER A 119 -7.81 19.05 -27.00
CA SER A 119 -6.95 19.93 -26.21
C SER A 119 -6.94 19.47 -24.76
N LEU A 120 -5.98 19.94 -23.98
CA LEU A 120 -5.90 19.63 -22.55
C LEU A 120 -7.17 20.06 -21.81
N ALA A 121 -7.72 21.24 -22.16
CA ALA A 121 -8.98 21.72 -21.60
C ALA A 121 -10.15 20.78 -21.93
N ALA A 122 -10.26 20.33 -23.17
CA ALA A 122 -11.31 19.40 -23.59
C ALA A 122 -11.18 18.02 -22.91
N GLU A 123 -9.97 17.51 -22.70
CA GLU A 123 -9.76 16.23 -22.00
C GLU A 123 -10.03 16.35 -20.48
N LEU A 124 -9.74 17.50 -19.86
CA LEU A 124 -10.15 17.78 -18.47
C LEU A 124 -11.68 17.76 -18.33
N GLU A 125 -12.41 18.39 -19.26
CA GLU A 125 -13.88 18.40 -19.28
C GLU A 125 -14.47 17.00 -19.50
N LYS A 126 -13.85 16.20 -20.38
CA LYS A 126 -14.25 14.78 -20.60
C LYS A 126 -13.95 13.90 -19.39
N GLY A 127 -13.09 14.34 -18.47
CA GLY A 127 -12.68 13.56 -17.30
C GLY A 127 -11.72 12.42 -17.63
N THR A 128 -10.94 12.54 -18.70
CA THR A 128 -9.93 11.56 -19.15
C THR A 128 -8.54 11.88 -18.63
N ILE A 129 -8.35 13.00 -17.93
CA ILE A 129 -7.09 13.42 -17.30
C ILE A 129 -7.08 12.99 -15.83
N PHE A 130 -5.94 12.45 -15.40
CA PHE A 130 -5.70 11.98 -14.04
C PHE A 130 -4.41 12.59 -13.49
N LEU A 131 -4.32 12.68 -12.18
CA LEU A 131 -3.17 13.23 -11.47
C LEU A 131 -2.77 12.30 -10.34
N VAL A 132 -1.46 12.13 -10.17
CA VAL A 132 -0.86 11.61 -8.94
C VAL A 132 -0.02 12.72 -8.31
N ASP A 133 -0.41 13.16 -7.12
CA ASP A 133 0.19 14.30 -6.41
C ASP A 133 0.86 13.81 -5.11
N TYR A 134 2.19 13.93 -5.06
CA TYR A 134 3.02 13.46 -3.94
C TYR A 134 3.34 14.56 -2.93
N ARG A 135 2.56 15.66 -2.92
CA ARG A 135 2.71 16.80 -1.99
C ARG A 135 2.84 16.43 -0.51
N ILE A 136 2.32 15.28 -0.09
CA ILE A 136 2.51 14.83 1.30
C ILE A 136 4.00 14.71 1.68
N LEU A 137 4.90 14.46 0.71
CA LEU A 137 6.34 14.41 0.92
C LEU A 137 6.99 15.80 1.10
N GLU A 138 6.29 16.89 0.79
CA GLU A 138 6.82 18.25 0.95
C GLU A 138 7.16 18.53 2.41
N GLY A 139 8.40 18.98 2.63
CA GLY A 139 8.91 19.32 3.96
C GLY A 139 9.26 18.12 4.85
N ILE A 140 9.16 16.87 4.34
CA ILE A 140 9.60 15.69 5.08
C ILE A 140 11.14 15.61 5.02
N PRO A 141 11.84 15.50 6.17
CA PRO A 141 13.30 15.45 6.18
C PRO A 141 13.82 14.14 5.58
N THR A 142 14.98 14.22 4.94
CA THR A 142 15.71 13.06 4.44
C THR A 142 16.85 12.67 5.37
N GLY A 143 17.23 11.39 5.33
CA GLY A 143 18.30 10.80 6.12
C GLY A 143 19.62 10.67 5.37
N GLN A 144 20.53 9.92 5.98
CA GLN A 144 21.80 9.52 5.38
C GLN A 144 21.89 8.00 5.28
N ILE A 145 22.43 7.51 4.18
CA ILE A 145 22.79 6.10 3.99
C ILE A 145 24.29 6.05 3.72
N ASN A 146 25.01 5.15 4.39
CA ASN A 146 26.47 5.02 4.27
C ASN A 146 27.22 6.37 4.48
N GLY A 147 26.72 7.23 5.35
CA GLY A 147 27.28 8.58 5.60
C GLY A 147 27.06 9.59 4.48
N ARG A 148 26.22 9.29 3.48
CA ARG A 148 25.88 10.17 2.36
C ARG A 148 24.44 10.67 2.48
N GLN A 149 24.24 11.97 2.24
CA GLN A 149 22.91 12.58 2.17
C GLN A 149 22.04 11.91 1.10
N GLN A 150 20.80 11.60 1.45
CA GLN A 150 19.78 11.12 0.53
C GLN A 150 18.76 12.21 0.21
N TYR A 151 18.01 12.03 -0.87
CA TYR A 151 17.09 13.03 -1.39
C TYR A 151 15.73 12.42 -1.71
N SER A 152 14.67 13.19 -1.52
CA SER A 152 13.31 12.84 -1.87
C SER A 152 12.69 14.00 -2.64
N ALA A 153 11.79 13.68 -3.57
CA ALA A 153 11.00 14.64 -4.34
C ALA A 153 9.53 14.61 -3.88
N ALA A 154 8.79 15.68 -4.21
CA ALA A 154 7.33 15.73 -4.05
C ALA A 154 6.67 15.98 -5.42
N PRO A 155 6.74 15.00 -6.35
CA PRO A 155 6.36 15.22 -7.73
C PRO A 155 4.84 15.41 -7.95
N LEU A 156 4.50 15.82 -9.16
CA LEU A 156 3.19 15.79 -9.77
C LEU A 156 3.29 15.03 -11.09
N CYS A 157 2.48 13.99 -11.28
CA CYS A 157 2.44 13.19 -12.50
C CYS A 157 1.07 13.30 -13.16
N LEU A 158 1.01 13.99 -14.30
CA LEU A 158 -0.20 14.15 -15.11
C LEU A 158 -0.33 12.99 -16.09
N LEU A 159 -1.51 12.39 -16.14
CA LEU A 159 -1.80 11.19 -16.89
C LEU A 159 -3.06 11.37 -17.75
N HIS A 160 -3.19 10.58 -18.81
CA HIS A 160 -4.35 10.58 -19.71
C HIS A 160 -4.77 9.17 -20.06
N GLN A 161 -6.08 8.90 -20.03
CA GLN A 161 -6.67 7.68 -20.57
C GLN A 161 -7.73 8.04 -21.61
N ALA A 162 -7.36 8.01 -22.89
CA ALA A 162 -8.32 8.09 -23.97
C ALA A 162 -9.25 6.85 -23.95
N PRO A 163 -10.52 6.98 -24.38
CA PRO A 163 -11.45 5.87 -24.42
C PRO A 163 -10.90 4.67 -25.23
N GLY A 164 -10.80 3.50 -24.60
CA GLY A 164 -10.34 2.27 -25.24
C GLY A 164 -8.81 2.15 -25.38
N HIS A 165 -8.06 3.08 -24.80
CA HIS A 165 -6.60 3.08 -24.78
C HIS A 165 -6.06 2.88 -23.36
N PRO A 166 -4.82 2.37 -23.21
CA PRO A 166 -4.16 2.30 -21.92
C PRO A 166 -3.93 3.71 -21.34
N LEU A 167 -3.79 3.78 -20.02
CA LEU A 167 -3.35 4.99 -19.33
C LEU A 167 -1.94 5.36 -19.82
N ARG A 168 -1.65 6.65 -19.97
CA ARG A 168 -0.35 7.16 -20.43
C ARG A 168 0.10 8.38 -19.63
N PRO A 169 1.41 8.57 -19.43
CA PRO A 169 1.94 9.76 -18.79
C PRO A 169 2.00 10.92 -19.80
N LEU A 170 1.65 12.12 -19.33
CA LEU A 170 1.72 13.36 -20.12
C LEU A 170 2.86 14.27 -19.68
N ALA A 171 3.02 14.45 -18.37
CA ALA A 171 3.98 15.39 -17.82
C ALA A 171 4.35 15.03 -16.38
N ILE A 172 5.60 15.31 -16.00
CA ILE A 172 6.09 15.16 -14.63
C ILE A 172 6.78 16.46 -14.20
N GLN A 173 6.38 17.00 -13.05
CA GLN A 173 7.11 18.06 -12.34
C GLN A 173 7.61 17.49 -11.03
N LEU A 174 8.90 17.63 -10.72
CA LEU A 174 9.51 16.97 -9.53
C LEU A 174 9.36 17.76 -8.21
N SER A 175 8.86 19.00 -8.30
CA SER A 175 8.62 19.88 -7.14
C SER A 175 7.16 20.34 -7.12
N GLN A 176 6.68 20.69 -5.92
CA GLN A 176 5.40 21.38 -5.74
C GLN A 176 5.49 22.87 -6.09
N THR A 177 6.70 23.43 -6.17
CA THR A 177 6.92 24.84 -6.54
C THR A 177 7.42 24.92 -7.98
N PRO A 178 6.63 25.49 -8.92
CA PRO A 178 7.07 25.66 -10.30
C PRO A 178 8.14 26.74 -10.42
N GLY A 179 9.00 26.63 -11.42
CA GLY A 179 10.05 27.63 -11.67
C GLY A 179 11.08 27.15 -12.70
N PRO A 180 12.05 28.00 -13.06
CA PRO A 180 13.12 27.63 -14.00
C PRO A 180 13.94 26.43 -13.51
N ASP A 181 14.09 26.28 -12.20
CA ASP A 181 14.80 25.15 -11.56
C ASP A 181 13.90 23.93 -11.28
N SER A 182 12.65 23.95 -11.73
CA SER A 182 11.74 22.80 -11.67
C SER A 182 11.10 22.57 -13.04
N PRO A 183 11.86 22.02 -14.00
CA PRO A 183 11.35 21.79 -15.33
C PRO A 183 10.19 20.80 -15.31
N ILE A 184 9.24 21.00 -16.23
CA ILE A 184 8.23 20.01 -16.58
C ILE A 184 8.86 19.06 -17.60
N PHE A 185 9.02 17.81 -17.20
CA PHE A 185 9.49 16.71 -18.03
C PHE A 185 8.34 16.13 -18.84
N LEU A 186 8.61 15.81 -20.10
CA LEU A 186 7.64 15.30 -21.06
C LEU A 186 8.18 14.00 -21.69
N PRO A 187 7.31 13.10 -22.18
CA PRO A 187 7.74 11.92 -22.92
C PRO A 187 8.57 12.21 -24.18
N SER A 188 8.55 13.45 -24.69
CA SER A 188 9.35 13.90 -25.83
C SER A 188 10.76 14.40 -25.46
N ASP A 189 11.09 14.47 -24.17
CA ASP A 189 12.43 14.83 -23.73
C ASP A 189 13.43 13.70 -24.05
N SER A 190 14.72 13.92 -23.76
CA SER A 190 15.72 12.87 -23.95
C SER A 190 15.37 11.61 -23.13
N GLU A 191 15.80 10.43 -23.61
CA GLU A 191 15.52 9.15 -22.94
C GLU A 191 15.82 9.22 -21.44
N TRP A 192 16.97 9.78 -21.07
CA TRP A 192 17.45 9.83 -19.69
C TRP A 192 16.79 10.92 -18.85
N ASP A 193 16.42 12.06 -19.43
CA ASP A 193 15.60 13.06 -18.73
C ASP A 193 14.25 12.47 -18.33
N TRP A 194 13.58 11.83 -19.29
CA TRP A 194 12.27 11.24 -19.06
C TRP A 194 12.34 10.05 -18.10
N LEU A 195 13.33 9.18 -18.27
CA LEU A 195 13.52 8.02 -17.40
C LEU A 195 13.85 8.44 -15.95
N LEU A 196 14.73 9.43 -15.75
CA LEU A 196 15.04 9.96 -14.42
C LEU A 196 13.80 10.58 -13.77
N ALA A 197 13.01 11.36 -14.51
CA ALA A 197 11.77 11.94 -13.99
C ALA A 197 10.77 10.87 -13.52
N LYS A 198 10.58 9.80 -14.31
CA LYS A 198 9.77 8.65 -13.91
C LYS A 198 10.33 7.94 -12.68
N THR A 199 11.65 7.73 -12.62
CA THR A 199 12.31 7.09 -11.46
C THR A 199 12.12 7.90 -10.18
N TRP A 200 12.14 9.23 -10.22
CA TRP A 200 11.79 10.07 -9.07
C TRP A 200 10.34 9.90 -8.63
N VAL A 201 9.39 9.81 -9.58
CA VAL A 201 7.99 9.47 -9.25
C VAL A 201 7.91 8.11 -8.57
N ARG A 202 8.65 7.10 -9.05
CA ARG A 202 8.69 5.77 -8.45
C ARG A 202 9.34 5.75 -7.06
N ASN A 203 10.35 6.60 -6.82
CA ASN A 203 10.88 6.81 -5.46
C ASN A 203 9.81 7.35 -4.53
N SER A 204 9.14 8.44 -4.91
CA SER A 204 8.07 9.05 -4.13
C SER A 204 6.89 8.10 -3.91
N GLU A 205 6.54 7.28 -4.90
CA GLU A 205 5.59 6.17 -4.76
C GLU A 205 5.98 5.23 -3.63
N LEU A 206 7.22 4.74 -3.61
CA LEU A 206 7.64 3.78 -2.59
C LEU A 206 7.61 4.36 -1.18
N LEU A 207 8.04 5.60 -1.03
CA LEU A 207 8.07 6.26 0.28
C LEU A 207 6.66 6.42 0.87
N ILE A 208 5.68 6.78 0.04
CA ILE A 208 4.27 6.84 0.45
C ILE A 208 3.70 5.43 0.62
N HIS A 209 3.97 4.52 -0.31
CA HIS A 209 3.50 3.15 -0.26
C HIS A 209 3.87 2.49 1.07
N GLU A 210 5.16 2.45 1.39
CA GLU A 210 5.63 1.74 2.57
C GLU A 210 5.11 2.38 3.85
N MET A 211 5.23 3.70 3.97
CA MET A 211 4.93 4.35 5.25
C MET A 211 3.44 4.64 5.45
N VAL A 212 2.74 5.05 4.40
CA VAL A 212 1.34 5.44 4.49
C VAL A 212 0.43 4.27 4.13
N THR A 213 0.55 3.77 2.90
CA THR A 213 -0.40 2.80 2.36
C THR A 213 -0.30 1.45 3.06
N HIS A 214 0.91 1.00 3.34
CA HIS A 214 1.21 -0.27 3.98
C HIS A 214 1.26 -0.09 5.51
N LEU A 215 2.31 0.49 6.06
CA LEU A 215 2.52 0.49 7.52
C LEU A 215 1.45 1.24 8.31
N LEU A 216 1.13 2.51 7.98
CA LEU A 216 0.13 3.25 8.75
C LEU A 216 -1.27 2.64 8.60
N LYS A 217 -1.73 2.49 7.35
CA LYS A 217 -3.13 2.11 7.06
C LYS A 217 -3.42 0.64 7.30
N THR A 218 -2.46 -0.28 7.11
CA THR A 218 -2.71 -1.71 7.30
C THR A 218 -2.00 -2.33 8.49
N HIS A 219 -0.92 -1.76 9.03
CA HIS A 219 -0.30 -2.31 10.25
C HIS A 219 -0.71 -1.55 11.51
N PHE A 220 -0.47 -0.23 11.59
CA PHE A 220 -0.61 0.52 12.83
C PHE A 220 -2.07 0.70 13.26
N ILE A 221 -2.93 1.03 12.29
CA ILE A 221 -4.37 1.16 12.55
C ILE A 221 -5.00 -0.21 12.82
N VAL A 222 -4.57 -1.27 12.13
CA VAL A 222 -5.05 -2.64 12.40
C VAL A 222 -4.62 -3.14 13.77
N GLU A 223 -3.43 -2.80 14.25
CA GLU A 223 -3.03 -3.10 15.64
C GLU A 223 -3.94 -2.40 16.66
N SER A 224 -4.44 -1.20 16.34
CA SER A 224 -5.42 -0.51 17.18
C SER A 224 -6.77 -1.25 17.19
N PHE A 225 -7.23 -1.75 16.03
CA PHE A 225 -8.42 -2.61 15.96
C PHE A 225 -8.24 -3.88 16.79
N ALA A 226 -7.09 -4.54 16.66
CA ALA A 226 -6.75 -5.76 17.39
C ALA A 226 -6.72 -5.52 18.90
N LEU A 227 -6.05 -4.45 19.34
CA LEU A 227 -5.86 -4.17 20.76
C LEU A 227 -7.18 -3.85 21.45
N ALA A 228 -8.00 -2.99 20.84
CA ALA A 228 -9.34 -2.68 21.33
C ALA A 228 -10.22 -3.94 21.36
N THR A 229 -10.15 -4.80 20.32
CA THR A 229 -10.92 -6.05 20.28
C THR A 229 -10.58 -6.95 21.47
N LEU A 230 -9.30 -7.15 21.77
CA LEU A 230 -8.87 -7.97 22.91
C LEU A 230 -9.18 -7.35 24.28
N ARG A 231 -9.21 -6.02 24.39
CA ARG A 231 -9.42 -5.31 25.65
C ARG A 231 -10.89 -5.12 25.99
N GLN A 232 -11.75 -4.93 24.99
CA GLN A 232 -13.11 -4.45 25.17
C GLN A 232 -14.19 -5.48 24.83
N LEU A 233 -13.90 -6.52 24.04
CA LEU A 233 -14.86 -7.54 23.67
C LEU A 233 -14.50 -8.89 24.30
N PRO A 234 -15.36 -9.49 25.15
CA PRO A 234 -15.10 -10.79 25.74
C PRO A 234 -15.18 -11.93 24.71
N LEU A 235 -14.60 -13.10 25.03
CA LEU A 235 -14.52 -14.27 24.14
C LEU A 235 -15.89 -14.77 23.62
N CYS A 236 -16.96 -14.51 24.37
CA CYS A 236 -18.32 -14.90 24.02
C CYS A 236 -19.02 -13.88 23.10
N HIS A 237 -18.51 -12.65 22.99
CA HIS A 237 -19.12 -11.60 22.20
C HIS A 237 -19.11 -11.95 20.70
N PRO A 238 -20.22 -11.79 19.96
CA PRO A 238 -20.30 -12.18 18.55
C PRO A 238 -19.28 -11.43 17.69
N ILE A 239 -19.05 -10.14 17.96
CA ILE A 239 -18.04 -9.35 17.24
C ILE A 239 -16.62 -9.80 17.56
N PHE A 240 -16.32 -10.28 18.77
CA PHE A 240 -15.02 -10.88 19.07
C PHE A 240 -14.80 -12.14 18.22
N LYS A 241 -15.79 -13.04 18.19
CA LYS A 241 -15.74 -14.29 17.41
C LYS A 241 -15.57 -14.03 15.91
N LEU A 242 -16.21 -12.97 15.40
CA LEU A 242 -16.06 -12.53 14.02
C LEU A 242 -14.65 -12.00 13.73
N LEU A 243 -14.08 -11.16 14.60
CA LEU A 243 -12.85 -10.43 14.32
C LEU A 243 -11.57 -11.17 14.73
N ILE A 244 -11.62 -12.12 15.67
CA ILE A 244 -10.42 -12.80 16.17
C ILE A 244 -9.58 -13.50 15.06
N PRO A 245 -10.16 -14.11 14.00
CA PRO A 245 -9.35 -14.67 12.92
C PRO A 245 -8.64 -13.58 12.09
N HIS A 246 -9.17 -12.36 12.08
CA HIS A 246 -8.67 -11.24 11.27
C HIS A 246 -7.60 -10.39 11.97
N ILE A 247 -7.26 -10.70 13.21
CA ILE A 247 -6.20 -10.02 13.98
C ILE A 247 -5.09 -10.97 14.41
N GLN A 248 -5.13 -12.21 13.94
CA GLN A 248 -4.13 -13.21 14.25
C GLN A 248 -2.74 -12.71 13.83
N TYR A 249 -1.77 -12.85 14.73
CA TYR A 249 -0.35 -12.53 14.50
C TYR A 249 0.00 -11.04 14.27
N THR A 250 -0.98 -10.13 14.16
CA THR A 250 -0.76 -8.69 13.95
C THR A 250 0.19 -8.06 14.98
N PHE A 251 0.03 -8.36 16.28
CA PHE A 251 0.94 -7.83 17.30
C PHE A 251 2.38 -8.32 17.11
N HIS A 252 2.54 -9.60 16.78
CA HIS A 252 3.86 -10.19 16.62
C HIS A 252 4.61 -9.55 15.45
N ILE A 253 3.96 -9.43 14.28
CA ILE A 253 4.60 -8.82 13.12
C ILE A 253 4.87 -7.33 13.34
N ASN A 254 3.97 -6.60 13.99
CA ASN A 254 4.19 -5.18 14.25
C ASN A 254 5.33 -4.95 15.25
N ILE A 255 5.49 -5.81 16.25
CA ILE A 255 6.65 -5.76 17.15
C ILE A 255 7.94 -6.10 16.40
N LEU A 256 7.92 -7.08 15.50
CA LEU A 256 9.07 -7.35 14.61
C LEU A 256 9.40 -6.12 13.75
N GLY A 257 8.39 -5.44 13.20
CA GLY A 257 8.57 -4.17 12.48
C GLY A 257 9.21 -3.09 13.35
N ARG A 258 8.73 -2.89 14.58
CA ARG A 258 9.31 -1.92 15.52
C ARG A 258 10.76 -2.25 15.91
N SER A 259 11.04 -3.52 16.20
CA SER A 259 12.34 -3.98 16.71
C SER A 259 13.37 -4.29 15.62
N GLY A 260 12.96 -4.47 14.36
CA GLY A 260 13.83 -4.79 13.23
C GLY A 260 13.89 -3.74 12.12
N LEU A 261 12.76 -3.09 11.80
CA LEU A 261 12.71 -2.07 10.74
C LEU A 261 12.98 -0.65 11.28
N PHE A 262 12.29 -0.29 12.37
CA PHE A 262 12.23 1.10 12.84
C PHE A 262 13.15 1.44 14.00
N PHE A 263 13.84 0.49 14.64
CA PHE A 263 14.78 0.82 15.70
C PHE A 263 15.92 1.72 15.16
N PRO A 264 16.60 2.54 15.99
CA PRO A 264 17.65 3.43 15.50
C PRO A 264 18.78 2.64 14.83
N GLY A 265 19.08 2.93 13.57
CA GLY A 265 20.03 2.13 12.76
C GLY A 265 19.43 0.83 12.19
N GLY A 266 18.11 0.70 12.20
CA GLY A 266 17.35 -0.38 11.59
C GLY A 266 17.31 -0.30 10.06
N LEU A 267 16.49 -1.13 9.44
CA LEU A 267 16.45 -1.27 7.98
C LEU A 267 16.01 0.02 7.28
N ILE A 268 15.02 0.73 7.84
CA ILE A 268 14.51 1.98 7.25
C ILE A 268 15.60 3.06 7.19
N ASP A 269 16.41 3.20 8.25
CA ASP A 269 17.57 4.12 8.28
C ASP A 269 18.65 3.74 7.27
N LYS A 270 18.81 2.45 6.98
CA LYS A 270 19.88 1.93 6.11
C LYS A 270 19.53 1.91 4.63
N SER A 271 18.25 2.09 4.28
CA SER A 271 17.78 1.75 2.93
C SER A 271 16.81 2.73 2.29
N THR A 272 16.25 3.68 3.06
CA THR A 272 15.25 4.63 2.54
C THR A 272 15.74 6.08 2.60
N SER A 273 15.31 6.92 1.66
CA SER A 273 15.68 8.34 1.65
C SER A 273 15.21 9.12 2.87
N LEU A 274 14.08 8.75 3.45
CA LEU A 274 13.51 9.46 4.60
C LEU A 274 14.17 9.06 5.92
N GLY A 275 14.78 7.87 5.98
CA GLY A 275 15.16 7.24 7.23
C GLY A 275 13.97 7.10 8.18
N ARG A 276 14.25 6.72 9.43
CA ARG A 276 13.24 6.56 10.47
C ARG A 276 12.50 7.87 10.73
N GLU A 277 13.23 8.98 10.81
CA GLU A 277 12.69 10.27 11.22
C GLU A 277 11.67 10.81 10.22
N GLY A 278 12.06 10.91 8.94
CA GLY A 278 11.17 11.36 7.88
C GLY A 278 9.98 10.41 7.70
N SER A 279 10.19 9.10 7.86
CA SER A 279 9.11 8.11 7.78
C SER A 279 8.06 8.32 8.89
N LEU A 280 8.48 8.51 10.15
CA LEU A 280 7.54 8.76 11.26
C LEU A 280 6.84 10.13 11.17
N GLN A 281 7.47 11.11 10.52
CA GLN A 281 6.84 12.39 10.18
C GLN A 281 5.80 12.22 9.08
N LEU A 282 6.12 11.48 8.02
CA LEU A 282 5.22 11.21 6.91
C LEU A 282 3.96 10.49 7.40
N SER A 283 4.12 9.47 8.25
CA SER A 283 2.97 8.77 8.84
C SER A 283 2.13 9.69 9.72
N ALA A 284 2.74 10.53 10.55
CA ALA A 284 2.00 11.49 11.37
C ALA A 284 1.28 12.56 10.53
N LYS A 285 1.88 12.98 9.40
CA LYS A 285 1.29 13.94 8.46
C LYS A 285 0.08 13.34 7.76
N GLU A 286 0.16 12.10 7.25
CA GLU A 286 -1.01 11.41 6.70
C GLU A 286 -2.08 11.20 7.77
N LEU A 287 -1.67 10.75 8.95
CA LEU A 287 -2.58 10.52 10.05
C LEU A 287 -3.41 11.79 10.29
N ALA A 288 -2.82 12.99 10.24
CA ALA A 288 -3.51 14.28 10.41
C ALA A 288 -4.66 14.55 9.42
N THR A 289 -4.63 13.95 8.23
CA THR A 289 -5.57 14.21 7.15
C THR A 289 -6.38 13.00 6.69
N LEU A 290 -6.06 11.79 7.17
CA LEU A 290 -6.77 10.58 6.78
C LEU A 290 -8.24 10.64 7.19
N THR A 291 -9.09 9.95 6.44
CA THR A 291 -10.54 9.93 6.68
C THR A 291 -11.07 8.50 6.73
N TYR A 292 -12.19 8.28 7.40
CA TYR A 292 -12.88 6.99 7.42
C TYR A 292 -13.33 6.57 6.03
N ARG A 293 -13.69 7.54 5.17
CA ARG A 293 -14.00 7.29 3.75
C ARG A 293 -12.83 6.70 2.98
N SER A 294 -11.58 7.08 3.29
CA SER A 294 -10.40 6.48 2.63
C SER A 294 -10.13 5.01 3.03
N PHE A 295 -10.82 4.49 4.05
CA PHE A 295 -10.82 3.06 4.40
C PHE A 295 -12.01 2.31 3.79
N CYS A 296 -12.99 3.04 3.26
CA CYS A 296 -14.17 2.47 2.62
C CYS A 296 -13.94 2.42 1.10
N LEU A 297 -13.50 1.28 0.57
CA LEU A 297 -13.08 1.17 -0.84
C LEU A 297 -14.07 1.80 -1.83
N PRO A 298 -15.40 1.55 -1.77
CA PRO A 298 -16.35 2.19 -2.69
C PRO A 298 -16.38 3.72 -2.59
N ASP A 299 -16.19 4.27 -1.39
CA ASP A 299 -16.17 5.70 -1.17
C ASP A 299 -14.84 6.32 -1.61
N ASP A 300 -13.72 5.69 -1.31
CA ASP A 300 -12.39 6.12 -1.78
C ASP A 300 -12.33 6.20 -3.32
N LEU A 301 -12.82 5.17 -4.02
CA LEU A 301 -12.89 5.14 -5.48
C LEU A 301 -13.79 6.25 -6.05
N ARG A 302 -14.87 6.59 -5.34
CA ARG A 302 -15.80 7.66 -5.73
C ARG A 302 -15.15 9.02 -5.53
N ASP A 303 -14.54 9.23 -4.37
CA ASP A 303 -13.89 10.49 -3.98
C ASP A 303 -12.70 10.79 -4.90
N ARG A 304 -11.96 9.76 -5.34
CA ARG A 304 -10.89 9.88 -6.35
C ARG A 304 -11.42 9.98 -7.79
N GLY A 305 -12.69 9.67 -8.05
CA GLY A 305 -13.30 9.75 -9.38
C GLY A 305 -12.79 8.69 -10.38
N VAL A 306 -12.43 7.50 -9.89
CA VAL A 306 -11.71 6.46 -10.66
C VAL A 306 -12.53 5.22 -11.00
N TYR A 307 -13.84 5.25 -10.77
CA TYR A 307 -14.76 4.16 -11.17
C TYR A 307 -14.74 3.88 -12.69
N GLY A 308 -14.44 4.89 -13.51
CA GLY A 308 -14.42 4.77 -14.97
C GLY A 308 -13.08 4.31 -15.57
N LEU A 309 -12.00 4.22 -14.78
CA LEU A 309 -10.68 3.86 -15.30
C LEU A 309 -10.68 2.44 -15.87
N GLN A 310 -10.16 2.29 -17.09
CA GLN A 310 -10.03 0.98 -17.73
C GLN A 310 -8.76 0.28 -17.23
N GLY A 311 -8.81 -1.05 -17.12
CA GLY A 311 -7.67 -1.85 -16.68
C GLY A 311 -7.30 -1.69 -15.21
N TYR A 312 -8.23 -1.24 -14.35
CA TYR A 312 -7.99 -1.02 -12.92
C TYR A 312 -8.42 -2.25 -12.09
N TYR A 313 -7.61 -3.31 -12.14
CA TYR A 313 -7.95 -4.62 -11.57
C TYR A 313 -7.99 -4.63 -10.04
N TYR A 314 -7.19 -3.79 -9.36
CA TYR A 314 -7.32 -3.56 -7.92
C TYR A 314 -8.74 -3.13 -7.53
N ARG A 315 -9.33 -2.18 -8.27
CA ARG A 315 -10.72 -1.75 -8.06
C ARG A 315 -11.68 -2.90 -8.31
N ASP A 316 -11.55 -3.55 -9.47
CA ASP A 316 -12.55 -4.53 -9.92
C ASP A 316 -12.61 -5.73 -8.97
N ASP A 317 -11.46 -6.21 -8.50
CA ASP A 317 -11.39 -7.31 -7.54
C ASP A 317 -11.73 -6.85 -6.13
N GLY A 318 -11.21 -5.70 -5.73
CA GLY A 318 -11.46 -5.10 -4.43
C GLY A 318 -12.95 -4.86 -4.17
N LEU A 319 -13.72 -4.39 -5.16
CA LEU A 319 -15.16 -4.17 -5.03
C LEU A 319 -15.94 -5.49 -4.87
N LYS A 320 -15.52 -6.56 -5.54
CA LYS A 320 -16.12 -7.90 -5.38
C LYS A 320 -15.87 -8.45 -3.97
N LEU A 321 -14.65 -8.30 -3.48
CA LEU A 321 -14.25 -8.70 -2.13
C LEU A 321 -14.96 -7.87 -1.06
N TRP A 322 -15.03 -6.55 -1.25
CA TRP A 322 -15.77 -5.65 -0.38
C TRP A 322 -17.22 -6.10 -0.23
N GLY A 323 -17.92 -6.33 -1.35
CA GLY A 323 -19.30 -6.81 -1.32
C GLY A 323 -19.47 -8.19 -0.66
N ALA A 324 -18.51 -9.10 -0.85
CA ALA A 324 -18.54 -10.40 -0.18
C ALA A 324 -18.36 -10.28 1.34
N ILE A 325 -17.42 -9.44 1.78
CA ILE A 325 -17.16 -9.17 3.22
C ILE A 325 -18.34 -8.43 3.84
N GLU A 326 -18.91 -7.45 3.15
CA GLU A 326 -20.10 -6.71 3.59
C GLU A 326 -21.30 -7.66 3.75
N SER A 327 -21.55 -8.54 2.78
CA SER A 327 -22.62 -9.55 2.89
C SER A 327 -22.42 -10.46 4.10
N PHE A 328 -21.20 -10.98 4.30
CA PHE A 328 -20.89 -11.84 5.43
C PHE A 328 -21.06 -11.12 6.77
N ALA A 329 -20.52 -9.91 6.91
CA ALA A 329 -20.68 -9.11 8.12
C ALA A 329 -22.15 -8.76 8.38
N SER A 330 -22.95 -8.49 7.34
CA SER A 330 -24.37 -8.19 7.47
C SER A 330 -25.13 -9.38 8.04
N GLU A 331 -24.89 -10.59 7.51
CA GLU A 331 -25.54 -11.80 8.02
C GLU A 331 -25.23 -12.03 9.50
N ILE A 332 -23.98 -11.81 9.93
CA ILE A 332 -23.61 -11.92 11.35
C ILE A 332 -24.27 -10.82 12.18
N VAL A 333 -24.27 -9.56 11.73
CA VAL A 333 -24.92 -8.46 12.44
C VAL A 333 -26.42 -8.72 12.60
N ASP A 334 -27.11 -9.17 11.56
CA ASP A 334 -28.54 -9.45 11.60
C ASP A 334 -28.91 -10.61 12.54
N LEU A 335 -28.01 -11.56 12.77
CA LEU A 335 -28.22 -12.67 13.71
C LEU A 335 -28.22 -12.22 15.19
N TYR A 336 -27.38 -11.25 15.54
CA TYR A 336 -27.14 -10.87 16.95
C TYR A 336 -27.68 -9.48 17.33
N TYR A 337 -27.90 -8.60 16.36
CA TYR A 337 -28.41 -7.25 16.56
C TYR A 337 -29.74 -7.08 15.79
N PRO A 338 -30.90 -7.35 16.43
CA PRO A 338 -32.20 -7.30 15.76
C PRO A 338 -32.63 -5.87 15.38
N ASP A 339 -32.14 -4.85 16.10
CA ASP A 339 -32.45 -3.44 15.84
C ASP A 339 -31.32 -2.49 16.33
N ASP A 340 -31.42 -1.21 15.96
CA ASP A 340 -30.46 -0.17 16.31
C ASP A 340 -30.39 0.11 17.83
N GLY A 341 -31.47 -0.15 18.57
CA GLY A 341 -31.51 -0.07 20.02
C GLY A 341 -30.55 -1.05 20.68
N VAL A 342 -30.43 -2.27 20.15
CA VAL A 342 -29.48 -3.28 20.67
C VAL A 342 -28.04 -2.84 20.44
N VAL A 343 -27.72 -2.27 19.26
CA VAL A 343 -26.38 -1.72 18.97
C VAL A 343 -26.03 -0.59 19.94
N ARG A 344 -26.96 0.34 20.19
CA ARG A 344 -26.75 1.45 21.13
C ARG A 344 -26.62 0.99 22.58
N GLY A 345 -27.38 -0.03 22.96
CA GLY A 345 -27.40 -0.59 24.31
C GLY A 345 -26.17 -1.44 24.66
N ASP A 346 -25.38 -1.86 23.66
CA ASP A 346 -24.20 -2.69 23.83
C ASP A 346 -22.99 -1.87 24.32
N SER A 347 -22.81 -1.82 25.64
CA SER A 347 -21.74 -1.03 26.27
C SER A 347 -20.33 -1.52 25.93
N GLU A 348 -20.16 -2.81 25.64
CA GLU A 348 -18.87 -3.40 25.26
C GLU A 348 -18.49 -2.92 23.86
N LEU A 349 -19.43 -2.99 22.91
CA LEU A 349 -19.28 -2.44 21.57
C LEU A 349 -18.99 -0.94 21.57
N GLN A 350 -19.71 -0.14 22.35
CA GLN A 350 -19.48 1.30 22.41
C GLN A 350 -18.10 1.65 22.99
N THR A 351 -17.63 0.90 23.99
CA THR A 351 -16.30 1.11 24.57
C THR A 351 -15.20 0.66 23.61
N TRP A 352 -15.42 -0.43 22.87
CA TRP A 352 -14.54 -0.91 21.81
C TRP A 352 -14.30 0.14 20.72
N VAL A 353 -15.37 0.72 20.15
CA VAL A 353 -15.27 1.76 19.10
C VAL A 353 -14.59 3.01 19.63
N ARG A 354 -14.94 3.43 20.85
CA ARG A 354 -14.34 4.59 21.50
C ARG A 354 -12.84 4.43 21.73
N GLU A 355 -12.38 3.23 22.13
CA GLU A 355 -10.96 2.96 22.30
C GLU A 355 -10.22 3.04 20.95
N ILE A 356 -10.76 2.46 19.87
CA ILE A 356 -10.18 2.58 18.53
C ILE A 356 -10.04 4.06 18.12
N PHE A 357 -11.12 4.84 18.27
CA PHE A 357 -11.13 6.26 17.94
C PHE A 357 -10.09 7.05 18.75
N THR A 358 -10.01 6.79 20.06
CA THR A 358 -9.14 7.54 20.98
C THR A 358 -7.67 7.17 20.82
N GLU A 359 -7.37 5.88 20.69
CA GLU A 359 -6.00 5.34 20.75
C GLU A 359 -5.38 5.18 19.36
N GLY A 360 -6.16 4.70 18.39
CA GLY A 360 -5.71 4.52 17.01
C GLY A 360 -5.77 5.81 16.19
N LEU A 361 -6.86 6.56 16.34
CA LEU A 361 -7.12 7.79 15.57
C LEU A 361 -6.83 9.07 16.38
N LEU A 362 -6.33 8.93 17.61
CA LEU A 362 -5.94 10.03 18.50
C LEU A 362 -7.08 10.99 18.84
N GLY A 363 -8.33 10.49 18.83
CA GLY A 363 -9.52 11.26 19.18
C GLY A 363 -9.86 12.38 18.18
N ARG A 364 -9.53 12.19 16.89
CA ARG A 364 -9.66 13.26 15.89
C ARG A 364 -10.96 13.16 15.11
N ASP A 365 -11.88 14.06 15.44
CA ASP A 365 -13.18 14.18 14.78
C ASP A 365 -13.06 14.41 13.26
N SER A 366 -12.02 15.13 12.82
CA SER A 366 -11.75 15.39 11.39
C SER A 366 -11.51 14.12 10.57
N SER A 367 -11.18 13.00 11.22
CA SER A 367 -11.05 11.71 10.55
C SER A 367 -12.40 11.13 10.11
N GLY A 368 -13.52 11.55 10.73
CA GLY A 368 -14.84 10.96 10.48
C GLY A 368 -14.96 9.49 10.88
N PHE A 369 -13.97 8.91 11.59
CA PHE A 369 -14.13 7.59 12.21
C PHE A 369 -15.17 7.68 13.33
N PRO A 370 -16.04 6.67 13.49
CA PRO A 370 -17.04 6.68 14.54
C PRO A 370 -16.37 6.63 15.92
N SER A 371 -16.84 7.47 16.84
CA SER A 371 -16.53 7.38 18.27
C SER A 371 -17.61 6.63 19.07
N SER A 372 -18.77 6.40 18.45
CA SER A 372 -19.86 5.51 18.86
C SER A 372 -20.55 4.92 17.62
N LEU A 373 -21.30 3.84 17.81
CA LEU A 373 -22.10 3.21 16.75
C LEU A 373 -23.57 3.21 17.15
N GLU A 374 -24.39 3.96 16.41
CA GLU A 374 -25.80 4.17 16.77
C GLU A 374 -26.77 3.27 16.00
N THR A 375 -26.31 2.62 14.92
CA THR A 375 -27.17 1.85 14.01
C THR A 375 -26.48 0.57 13.54
N ARG A 376 -27.28 -0.41 13.13
CA ARG A 376 -26.79 -1.64 12.49
C ARG A 376 -26.02 -1.36 11.21
N ALA A 377 -26.47 -0.37 10.43
CA ALA A 377 -25.77 0.07 9.22
C ALA A 377 -24.37 0.62 9.53
N ALA A 378 -24.22 1.41 10.60
CA ALA A 378 -22.92 1.91 11.03
C ALA A 378 -22.01 0.78 11.52
N LEU A 379 -22.55 -0.17 12.31
CA LEU A 379 -21.81 -1.34 12.77
C LEU A 379 -21.33 -2.21 11.61
N LEU A 380 -22.23 -2.56 10.69
CA LEU A 380 -21.93 -3.32 9.48
C LEU A 380 -20.76 -2.67 8.73
N ARG A 381 -20.90 -1.38 8.39
CA ARG A 381 -19.87 -0.65 7.65
C ARG A 381 -18.53 -0.64 8.37
N PHE A 382 -18.53 -0.50 9.70
CA PHE A 382 -17.32 -0.53 10.51
C PHE A 382 -16.64 -1.90 10.51
N LEU A 383 -17.40 -2.99 10.63
CA LEU A 383 -16.90 -4.34 10.53
C LEU A 383 -16.34 -4.65 9.14
N THR A 384 -17.03 -4.23 8.08
CA THR A 384 -16.55 -4.38 6.70
C THR A 384 -15.21 -3.68 6.50
N VAL A 385 -15.06 -2.45 7.00
CA VAL A 385 -13.79 -1.72 6.99
C VAL A 385 -12.69 -2.50 7.68
N ILE A 386 -12.93 -2.99 8.90
CA ILE A 386 -11.91 -3.71 9.68
C ILE A 386 -11.49 -4.98 8.94
N ILE A 387 -12.45 -5.84 8.56
CA ILE A 387 -12.17 -7.12 7.90
C ILE A 387 -11.45 -6.88 6.56
N PHE A 388 -11.92 -5.93 5.74
CA PHE A 388 -11.28 -5.60 4.47
C PHE A 388 -9.85 -5.05 4.66
N THR A 389 -9.64 -4.19 5.65
CA THR A 389 -8.31 -3.60 5.93
C THR A 389 -7.33 -4.66 6.42
N CYS A 390 -7.76 -5.55 7.31
CA CYS A 390 -6.94 -6.64 7.85
C CYS A 390 -6.57 -7.71 6.81
N SER A 391 -7.35 -7.84 5.74
CA SER A 391 -7.20 -8.91 4.75
C SER A 391 -6.85 -8.35 3.36
N ALA A 392 -7.86 -8.07 2.54
CA ALA A 392 -7.74 -7.71 1.14
C ALA A 392 -6.86 -6.46 0.93
N GLN A 393 -7.03 -5.41 1.72
CA GLN A 393 -6.24 -4.19 1.57
C GLN A 393 -4.76 -4.46 1.85
N HIS A 394 -4.44 -5.14 2.95
CA HIS A 394 -3.07 -5.54 3.27
C HIS A 394 -2.47 -6.39 2.16
N ALA A 395 -3.16 -7.45 1.72
CA ALA A 395 -2.69 -8.32 0.64
C ALA A 395 -2.38 -7.54 -0.65
N ALA A 396 -3.29 -6.63 -1.06
CA ALA A 396 -3.13 -5.82 -2.27
C ALA A 396 -1.87 -4.95 -2.27
N VAL A 397 -1.41 -4.51 -1.10
CA VAL A 397 -0.29 -3.57 -0.96
C VAL A 397 0.97 -4.20 -0.35
N ASN A 398 0.90 -5.45 0.10
CA ASN A 398 2.03 -6.20 0.66
C ASN A 398 2.56 -7.26 -0.32
N SER A 399 1.67 -8.05 -0.94
CA SER A 399 2.07 -9.26 -1.70
C SER A 399 2.87 -8.99 -2.96
N GLY A 400 2.81 -7.77 -3.50
CA GLY A 400 3.60 -7.35 -4.65
C GLY A 400 4.98 -6.76 -4.30
N GLN A 401 5.33 -6.58 -3.01
CA GLN A 401 6.56 -5.88 -2.62
C GLN A 401 7.80 -6.46 -3.30
N PHE A 402 8.00 -7.78 -3.24
CA PHE A 402 9.14 -8.39 -3.92
C PHE A 402 9.08 -8.20 -5.43
N ASP A 403 7.92 -8.48 -6.03
CA ASP A 403 7.69 -8.42 -7.47
C ASP A 403 8.15 -7.09 -8.08
N PHE A 404 7.79 -5.96 -7.46
CA PHE A 404 8.10 -4.64 -8.03
C PHE A 404 9.42 -4.04 -7.54
N SER A 405 9.85 -4.33 -6.31
CA SER A 405 11.04 -3.69 -5.70
C SER A 405 12.34 -4.46 -5.92
N ALA A 406 12.29 -5.75 -6.27
CA ALA A 406 13.49 -6.55 -6.48
C ALA A 406 14.34 -6.03 -7.65
N TRP A 407 13.70 -5.41 -8.65
CA TRP A 407 14.37 -4.60 -9.66
C TRP A 407 14.38 -3.13 -9.24
N MET A 408 15.39 -2.74 -8.47
CA MET A 408 15.51 -1.41 -7.86
C MET A 408 15.25 -0.23 -8.83
N PRO A 409 15.68 -0.22 -10.11
CA PRO A 409 15.42 0.91 -11.01
C PRO A 409 13.93 1.21 -11.25
N ASN A 410 13.05 0.19 -11.08
CA ASN A 410 11.60 0.38 -11.16
C ASN A 410 11.04 1.10 -9.93
N VAL A 411 11.62 0.89 -8.75
CA VAL A 411 11.12 1.44 -7.48
C VAL A 411 12.26 1.66 -6.47
N PRO A 412 13.10 2.70 -6.63
CA PRO A 412 14.21 2.91 -5.73
C PRO A 412 13.74 3.47 -4.39
N ALA A 413 14.16 2.86 -3.27
CA ALA A 413 13.87 3.36 -1.91
C ALA A 413 14.64 4.64 -1.56
N SER A 414 15.67 4.98 -2.33
CA SER A 414 16.44 6.18 -2.09
C SER A 414 17.02 6.81 -3.36
N MET A 415 17.36 8.09 -3.31
CA MET A 415 18.11 8.79 -4.36
C MET A 415 19.32 9.51 -3.74
N ARG A 416 20.50 9.36 -4.35
CA ARG A 416 21.79 9.88 -3.84
C ARG A 416 22.15 11.28 -4.33
N LEU A 417 21.46 11.76 -5.36
CA LEU A 417 21.60 13.10 -5.92
C LEU A 417 20.26 13.85 -5.79
N PRO A 418 20.25 15.19 -5.74
CA PRO A 418 19.01 15.96 -5.72
C PRO A 418 18.24 15.81 -7.06
N PRO A 419 16.92 16.10 -7.08
CA PRO A 419 16.17 16.18 -8.33
C PRO A 419 16.83 17.14 -9.33
N PRO A 420 16.82 16.81 -10.64
CA PRO A 420 17.43 17.66 -11.66
C PRO A 420 16.71 19.02 -11.74
N THR A 421 17.50 20.11 -11.76
CA THR A 421 16.99 21.48 -11.94
C THR A 421 16.98 21.94 -13.40
N ALA A 422 17.55 21.14 -14.30
CA ALA A 422 17.56 21.37 -15.74
C ALA A 422 17.48 20.03 -16.50
N LYS A 423 17.12 20.07 -17.77
CA LYS A 423 17.17 18.92 -18.69
C LYS A 423 18.60 18.70 -19.20
N GLY A 424 18.91 17.49 -19.65
CA GLY A 424 20.23 17.07 -20.11
C GLY A 424 20.87 15.97 -19.27
N CYS A 425 20.07 15.13 -18.59
CA CYS A 425 20.55 13.98 -17.83
C CYS A 425 21.30 12.99 -18.72
N THR A 426 22.45 12.50 -18.25
CA THR A 426 23.23 11.44 -18.90
C THR A 426 22.94 10.06 -18.27
N PRO A 427 23.25 8.95 -18.95
CA PRO A 427 23.21 7.62 -18.34
C PRO A 427 24.04 7.54 -17.04
N GLU A 428 25.18 8.22 -16.99
CA GLU A 428 26.07 8.27 -15.83
C GLU A 428 25.40 9.00 -14.66
N ASP A 429 24.76 10.15 -14.91
CA ASP A 429 24.01 10.88 -13.89
C ASP A 429 22.86 10.04 -13.33
N PHE A 430 22.16 9.30 -14.19
CA PHE A 430 21.10 8.38 -13.79
C PHE A 430 21.65 7.30 -12.85
N ALA A 431 22.71 6.59 -13.25
CA ALA A 431 23.32 5.54 -12.44
C ALA A 431 23.88 6.08 -11.09
N LEU A 432 24.45 7.29 -11.10
CA LEU A 432 24.92 7.96 -9.89
C LEU A 432 23.78 8.36 -8.94
N SER A 433 22.59 8.63 -9.47
CA SER A 433 21.41 9.00 -8.67
C SER A 433 20.81 7.83 -7.90
N LEU A 434 20.89 6.60 -8.43
CA LEU A 434 20.30 5.40 -7.83
C LEU A 434 20.98 4.99 -6.50
N PRO A 435 20.31 4.24 -5.60
CA PRO A 435 20.89 3.75 -4.34
C PRO A 435 22.17 2.92 -4.50
N ASP A 436 22.94 2.84 -3.43
CA ASP A 436 24.06 1.91 -3.29
C ASP A 436 23.56 0.44 -3.28
N VAL A 437 24.49 -0.49 -3.56
CA VAL A 437 24.24 -1.94 -3.64
C VAL A 437 23.58 -2.47 -2.36
N ASN A 438 24.13 -2.15 -1.19
CA ASN A 438 23.59 -2.62 0.08
C ASN A 438 22.17 -2.10 0.36
N ALA A 439 21.88 -0.84 0.08
CA ALA A 439 20.56 -0.24 0.28
C ALA A 439 19.52 -0.91 -0.64
N SER A 440 19.88 -1.12 -1.91
CA SER A 440 19.05 -1.83 -2.89
C SER A 440 18.76 -3.27 -2.45
N SER A 441 19.79 -3.98 -1.99
CA SER A 441 19.70 -5.39 -1.60
C SER A 441 18.90 -5.60 -0.31
N ASN A 442 18.99 -4.66 0.63
CA ASN A 442 18.18 -4.65 1.84
C ASN A 442 16.69 -4.51 1.53
N LEU A 443 16.32 -3.65 0.58
CA LEU A 443 14.93 -3.51 0.13
C LEU A 443 14.44 -4.80 -0.55
N GLY A 444 15.23 -5.38 -1.45
CA GLY A 444 14.89 -6.64 -2.09
C GLY A 444 14.68 -7.79 -1.08
N LEU A 445 15.52 -7.85 -0.04
CA LEU A 445 15.37 -8.80 1.07
C LEU A 445 14.13 -8.50 1.92
N MET A 446 13.79 -7.23 2.15
CA MET A 446 12.55 -6.89 2.84
C MET A 446 11.35 -7.40 2.05
N GLY A 447 11.37 -7.22 0.73
CA GLY A 447 10.33 -7.66 -0.18
C GLY A 447 10.05 -9.16 -0.10
N THR A 448 11.06 -10.02 0.12
CA THR A 448 10.83 -11.49 0.17
C THR A 448 9.98 -11.96 1.34
N THR A 449 9.79 -11.13 2.36
CA THR A 449 8.85 -11.43 3.45
C THR A 449 7.41 -11.55 2.94
N SER A 450 7.07 -10.86 1.84
CA SER A 450 5.77 -10.98 1.14
C SER A 450 5.56 -12.32 0.41
N LEU A 451 6.60 -13.17 0.31
CA LEU A 451 6.56 -14.49 -0.33
C LEU A 451 6.37 -15.64 0.68
N SER A 452 5.83 -15.35 1.87
CA SER A 452 5.53 -16.36 2.89
C SER A 452 4.61 -17.44 2.32
N ILE A 453 4.95 -18.71 2.56
CA ILE A 453 4.13 -19.85 2.11
C ILE A 453 3.18 -20.34 3.21
N PHE A 454 3.34 -19.86 4.44
CA PHE A 454 2.49 -20.19 5.58
C PHE A 454 1.36 -19.17 5.73
N GLN A 455 0.33 -19.34 4.91
CA GLN A 455 -0.81 -18.42 4.86
C GLN A 455 -2.10 -19.10 5.34
N LYS A 456 -3.00 -18.32 5.95
CA LYS A 456 -4.40 -18.73 6.19
C LYS A 456 -5.31 -17.92 5.27
N PRO A 457 -5.81 -18.51 4.16
CA PRO A 457 -6.61 -17.77 3.19
C PRO A 457 -7.87 -17.15 3.80
N LEU A 458 -8.28 -16.01 3.25
CA LEU A 458 -9.50 -15.30 3.64
C LEU A 458 -10.72 -16.24 3.58
N GLY A 459 -11.51 -16.24 4.64
CA GLY A 459 -12.69 -17.12 4.75
C GLY A 459 -12.39 -18.53 5.26
N SER A 460 -11.12 -18.87 5.50
CA SER A 460 -10.75 -20.11 6.19
C SER A 460 -10.74 -19.91 7.71
N PHE A 461 -11.69 -20.52 8.41
CA PHE A 461 -11.87 -20.37 9.87
C PHE A 461 -11.71 -21.73 10.59
N PRO A 462 -10.49 -22.27 10.73
CA PRO A 462 -10.27 -23.58 11.36
C PRO A 462 -10.58 -23.58 12.86
N ASP A 463 -10.46 -22.42 13.51
CA ASP A 463 -10.75 -22.25 14.93
C ASP A 463 -12.25 -21.92 15.10
N ALA A 464 -13.03 -22.90 15.58
CA ALA A 464 -14.49 -22.82 15.67
C ALA A 464 -14.97 -21.93 16.84
N HIS A 465 -14.82 -20.61 16.70
CA HIS A 465 -15.31 -19.64 17.69
C HIS A 465 -16.84 -19.50 17.70
N PHE A 466 -17.47 -19.58 16.52
CA PHE A 466 -18.90 -19.75 16.38
C PHE A 466 -19.26 -21.23 16.42
N THR A 467 -20.07 -21.63 17.40
CA THR A 467 -20.56 -23.01 17.55
C THR A 467 -22.00 -23.16 17.07
N GLU A 468 -22.73 -22.05 17.00
CA GLU A 468 -24.10 -21.95 16.51
C GLU A 468 -24.19 -22.30 15.03
N GLU A 469 -25.35 -22.78 14.59
CA GLU A 469 -25.52 -23.23 13.20
C GLU A 469 -25.58 -22.07 12.21
N ALA A 470 -26.33 -21.00 12.52
CA ALA A 470 -26.55 -19.90 11.59
C ALA A 470 -25.25 -19.15 11.21
N PRO A 471 -24.37 -18.76 12.15
CA PRO A 471 -23.09 -18.14 11.79
C PRO A 471 -22.16 -19.07 10.99
N ARG A 472 -22.19 -20.37 11.26
CA ARG A 472 -21.39 -21.35 10.49
C ARG A 472 -21.88 -21.46 9.05
N ARG A 473 -23.19 -21.43 8.81
CA ARG A 473 -23.74 -21.35 7.44
C ARG A 473 -23.32 -20.06 6.74
N SER A 474 -23.27 -18.92 7.44
CA SER A 474 -22.74 -17.66 6.89
C SER A 474 -21.25 -17.75 6.54
N GLN A 475 -20.45 -18.43 7.35
CA GLN A 475 -19.03 -18.70 7.03
C GLN A 475 -18.89 -19.58 5.77
N GLU A 476 -19.71 -20.61 5.64
CA GLU A 476 -19.73 -21.48 4.45
C GLU A 476 -20.14 -20.71 3.18
N ALA A 477 -21.18 -19.87 3.29
CA ALA A 477 -21.63 -19.01 2.19
C ALA A 477 -20.56 -18.00 1.77
N PHE A 478 -19.86 -17.40 2.74
CA PHE A 478 -18.74 -16.50 2.48
C PHE A 478 -17.60 -17.22 1.76
N ALA A 479 -17.19 -18.40 2.24
CA ALA A 479 -16.14 -19.20 1.60
C ALA A 479 -16.52 -19.60 0.15
N ALA A 480 -17.77 -19.99 -0.08
CA ALA A 480 -18.28 -20.30 -1.42
C ALA A 480 -18.24 -19.06 -2.34
N ARG A 481 -18.63 -17.88 -1.82
CA ARG A 481 -18.57 -16.63 -2.56
C ARG A 481 -17.14 -16.24 -2.94
N LEU A 482 -16.18 -16.43 -2.04
CA LEU A 482 -14.77 -16.19 -2.31
C LEU A 482 -14.22 -17.15 -3.37
N ALA A 483 -14.58 -18.44 -3.33
CA ALA A 483 -14.18 -19.40 -4.35
C ALA A 483 -14.67 -19.00 -5.75
N GLU A 484 -15.90 -18.47 -5.85
CA GLU A 484 -16.45 -17.96 -7.09
C GLU A 484 -15.70 -16.69 -7.59
N ILE A 485 -15.36 -15.76 -6.69
CA ILE A 485 -14.55 -14.58 -7.03
C ILE A 485 -13.17 -15.02 -7.55
N SER A 486 -12.52 -15.98 -6.89
CA SER A 486 -11.23 -16.55 -7.31
C SER A 486 -11.30 -17.14 -8.72
N ARG A 487 -12.35 -17.91 -9.03
CA ARG A 487 -12.57 -18.45 -10.39
C ARG A 487 -12.66 -17.35 -11.43
N GLN A 488 -13.45 -16.30 -11.17
CA GLN A 488 -13.61 -15.17 -12.09
C GLN A 488 -12.28 -14.42 -12.32
N ILE A 489 -11.49 -14.23 -11.25
CA ILE A 489 -10.17 -13.58 -11.32
C ILE A 489 -9.23 -14.40 -12.21
N ARG A 490 -9.18 -15.72 -12.02
CA ARG A 490 -8.34 -16.61 -12.83
C ARG A 490 -8.76 -16.64 -14.29
N GLU A 491 -10.05 -16.65 -14.57
CA GLU A 491 -10.59 -16.58 -15.95
C GLU A 491 -10.23 -15.27 -16.65
N ARG A 492 -10.31 -14.14 -15.94
CA ARG A 492 -9.83 -12.84 -16.46
C ARG A 492 -8.32 -12.90 -16.70
N ASN A 493 -7.55 -13.29 -15.68
CA ASN A 493 -6.08 -13.26 -15.72
C ASN A 493 -5.49 -14.12 -16.83
N ALA A 494 -6.13 -15.24 -17.18
CA ALA A 494 -5.73 -16.09 -18.30
C ALA A 494 -5.78 -15.39 -19.68
N ARG A 495 -6.43 -14.22 -19.76
CA ARG A 495 -6.58 -13.42 -20.99
C ARG A 495 -5.75 -12.13 -20.95
N LEU A 496 -5.03 -11.88 -19.87
CA LEU A 496 -4.23 -10.68 -19.69
C LEU A 496 -2.76 -10.97 -20.04
N PRO A 497 -2.05 -10.02 -20.69
CA PRO A 497 -0.61 -10.14 -20.87
C PRO A 497 0.12 -10.12 -19.52
N LEU A 498 -0.38 -9.31 -18.58
CA LEU A 498 0.12 -9.22 -17.21
C LEU A 498 -1.03 -9.48 -16.22
N PRO A 499 -1.05 -10.62 -15.52
CA PRO A 499 -2.13 -10.95 -14.59
C PRO A 499 -2.03 -10.13 -13.30
N TYR A 500 -3.18 -9.75 -12.74
CA TYR A 500 -3.29 -9.16 -11.40
C TYR A 500 -3.80 -10.21 -10.41
N THR A 501 -2.93 -10.66 -9.49
CA THR A 501 -3.18 -11.83 -8.62
C THR A 501 -3.26 -11.50 -7.14
N TYR A 502 -2.93 -10.28 -6.73
CA TYR A 502 -2.80 -9.88 -5.32
C TYR A 502 -4.13 -9.85 -4.56
N LEU A 503 -5.26 -9.84 -5.28
CA LEU A 503 -6.61 -9.94 -4.73
C LEU A 503 -7.35 -11.23 -5.13
N ASP A 504 -6.65 -12.27 -5.62
CA ASP A 504 -7.24 -13.61 -5.67
C ASP A 504 -7.46 -14.08 -4.22
N PRO A 505 -8.69 -14.40 -3.77
CA PRO A 505 -8.96 -14.87 -2.40
C PRO A 505 -8.05 -16.00 -1.91
N ALA A 506 -7.53 -16.83 -2.82
CA ALA A 506 -6.58 -17.89 -2.47
C ALA A 506 -5.22 -17.38 -1.95
N ASN A 507 -4.87 -16.12 -2.28
CA ASN A 507 -3.61 -15.47 -1.93
C ASN A 507 -3.78 -14.41 -0.82
N ILE A 508 -5.00 -14.17 -0.34
CA ILE A 508 -5.29 -13.15 0.68
C ILE A 508 -5.28 -13.83 2.05
N GLU A 509 -4.46 -13.36 2.99
CA GLU A 509 -4.54 -13.81 4.39
C GLU A 509 -5.77 -13.24 5.11
N ASN A 510 -6.30 -13.95 6.10
CA ASN A 510 -7.36 -13.42 6.96
C ASN A 510 -6.92 -12.16 7.74
N SER A 511 -5.64 -12.04 8.04
CA SER A 511 -5.08 -11.03 8.95
C SER A 511 -3.74 -10.50 8.46
N VAL A 512 -3.29 -9.41 9.07
CA VAL A 512 -1.97 -8.83 8.85
C VAL A 512 -0.94 -9.67 9.60
N ALA A 513 -0.33 -10.62 8.89
CA ALA A 513 0.56 -11.64 9.44
C ALA A 513 1.81 -11.92 8.57
N ILE A 514 2.07 -11.02 7.62
CA ILE A 514 3.03 -11.01 6.49
C ILE A 514 2.51 -11.65 5.20
#